data_AF-A0A9E6RAY8-F1
#
_entry.id   AF-A0A9E6RAY8-F1
#
_cell.length_a   1.000
_cell.length_b   1.000
_cell.length_c   1.000
_cell.angle_alpha   90.00
_cell.angle_beta   90.00
_cell.angle_gamma   90.00
#
_symmetry.space_group_name_H-M   'P 1'
#
loop_
_entity.id
_entity.type
_entity.pdbx_description
1 polymer ?
#
loop_
_entity_poly.entity_id
_entity_poly.type
_entity_poly.pdbx_seq_one_letter_code
_entity_poly.pdbx_strand_id
1 'polypeptide(L)'
;MNLILGGGDVGKTTILDAVGLLLSASNAASISEADYWRRDNTDEFSIEGVVSLPVSVDPNSFSVQLMPWDWNGADAVLPDDPQNGDVPEAKHPVYRLRVRGTADLELVWEIIQPDESIIAFSAAFRKKIGLIRLSADDRNDRDLRLVFGSALDRLLADPAIKARIAKKVAEQDFSGAVGDAGVKVLGELDLRLKAASLPSGVKLGLTSSQGLSIGALIGLLANRDGVALPLTSWGAGTKRMAALEIAAATQAGSSVTVIDEVERGLEPYRLRQLIGILKSTFGQSSPHTAPSPFNVRLTPTSGISTQLVPSARLITRRSPLSSSAIRRLSWPNSRS
;
A
#
# COMPACT_ATOMS: atom_id res chain seq x y z
N MET A 1 2.11 5.95 -17.05
CA MET A 1 1.23 6.74 -16.16
C MET A 1 -0.21 6.61 -16.65
N ASN A 2 -1.14 6.26 -15.75
CA ASN A 2 -2.58 6.14 -16.04
C ASN A 2 -3.33 7.26 -15.32
N LEU A 3 -4.41 7.77 -15.93
CA LEU A 3 -5.22 8.88 -15.40
C LEU A 3 -6.69 8.48 -15.41
N ILE A 4 -7.37 8.64 -14.27
CA ILE A 4 -8.81 8.43 -14.12
C ILE A 4 -9.48 9.80 -13.98
N LEU A 5 -10.30 10.16 -14.97
CA LEU A 5 -11.01 11.43 -15.03
C LEU A 5 -12.53 11.18 -15.05
N GLY A 6 -13.31 12.11 -14.51
CA GLY A 6 -14.77 12.03 -14.45
C GLY A 6 -15.35 13.11 -13.55
N GLY A 7 -16.54 13.62 -13.87
CA GLY A 7 -17.20 14.65 -13.07
C GLY A 7 -17.88 14.06 -11.82
N GLY A 8 -17.85 14.78 -10.70
CA GLY A 8 -18.52 14.39 -9.45
C GLY A 8 -18.12 13.02 -8.88
N ASP A 9 -19.04 12.43 -8.12
CA ASP A 9 -18.86 11.17 -7.39
C ASP A 9 -19.23 9.96 -8.23
N VAL A 10 -18.42 9.72 -9.27
CA VAL A 10 -18.57 8.57 -10.18
C VAL A 10 -17.71 7.36 -9.79
N GLY A 11 -17.16 7.35 -8.57
CA GLY A 11 -16.38 6.22 -8.03
C GLY A 11 -14.88 6.24 -8.36
N LYS A 12 -14.30 7.39 -8.73
CA LYS A 12 -12.85 7.53 -9.00
C LYS A 12 -12.03 7.15 -7.77
N THR A 13 -12.31 7.78 -6.64
CA THR A 13 -11.69 7.48 -5.35
C THR A 13 -11.95 6.03 -4.94
N THR A 14 -13.16 5.50 -5.17
CA THR A 14 -13.48 4.09 -4.90
C THR A 14 -12.56 3.12 -5.64
N ILE A 15 -12.24 3.39 -6.92
CA ILE A 15 -11.29 2.55 -7.67
C ILE A 15 -9.89 2.65 -7.07
N LEU A 16 -9.43 3.87 -6.73
CA LEU A 16 -8.11 4.07 -6.12
C LEU A 16 -8.01 3.41 -4.74
N ASP A 17 -9.11 3.43 -3.98
CA ASP A 17 -9.22 2.81 -2.67
C ASP A 17 -9.23 1.29 -2.77
N ALA A 18 -9.91 0.73 -3.78
CA ALA A 18 -9.87 -0.71 -4.05
C ALA A 18 -8.47 -1.20 -4.42
N VAL A 19 -7.74 -0.43 -5.25
CA VAL A 19 -6.31 -0.71 -5.52
C VAL A 19 -5.48 -0.63 -4.24
N GLY A 20 -5.74 0.39 -3.43
CA GLY A 20 -5.08 0.57 -2.15
C GLY A 20 -5.32 -0.60 -1.20
N LEU A 21 -6.54 -1.13 -1.15
CA LEU A 21 -6.92 -2.27 -0.32
C LEU A 21 -6.29 -3.56 -0.81
N LEU A 22 -6.37 -3.83 -2.11
CA LEU A 22 -5.81 -5.02 -2.75
C LEU A 22 -4.29 -5.15 -2.48
N LEU A 23 -3.55 -4.05 -2.60
CA LEU A 23 -2.09 -4.03 -2.48
C LEU A 23 -1.59 -3.59 -1.09
N SER A 24 -2.47 -3.42 -0.11
CA SER A 24 -2.09 -2.95 1.23
C SER A 24 -1.12 -3.92 1.90
N ALA A 25 0.09 -3.46 2.23
CA ALA A 25 1.03 -4.26 3.02
C ALA A 25 0.60 -4.47 4.49
N SER A 26 -0.44 -3.79 4.95
CA SER A 26 -0.98 -3.94 6.31
C SER A 26 -2.33 -4.68 6.27
N ASN A 27 -2.54 -5.56 7.25
CA ASN A 27 -3.85 -6.19 7.51
C ASN A 27 -4.74 -5.35 8.45
N ALA A 28 -4.31 -4.14 8.82
CA ALA A 28 -5.06 -3.29 9.76
C ALA A 28 -6.25 -2.57 9.14
N ALA A 29 -6.54 -2.78 7.85
CA ALA A 29 -7.75 -2.26 7.24
C ALA A 29 -8.97 -2.91 7.92
N SER A 30 -9.95 -2.10 8.30
CA SER A 30 -11.24 -2.58 8.78
C SER A 30 -12.28 -2.34 7.71
N ILE A 31 -13.26 -3.23 7.67
CA ILE A 31 -14.46 -3.10 6.84
C ILE A 31 -15.69 -3.08 7.74
N SER A 32 -16.78 -2.57 7.19
CA SER A 32 -18.07 -2.42 7.85
C SER A 32 -19.17 -2.93 6.93
N GLU A 33 -20.37 -3.15 7.48
CA GLU A 33 -21.56 -3.51 6.68
C GLU A 33 -21.83 -2.51 5.54
N ALA A 34 -21.42 -1.24 5.70
CA ALA A 34 -21.61 -0.21 4.69
C ALA A 34 -20.76 -0.41 3.42
N ASP A 35 -19.71 -1.22 3.50
CA ASP A 35 -18.81 -1.50 2.38
C ASP A 35 -19.38 -2.57 1.43
N TYR A 36 -20.41 -3.30 1.86
CA TYR A 36 -21.04 -4.36 1.09
C TYR A 36 -22.15 -3.82 0.19
N TRP A 37 -22.37 -4.52 -0.93
CA TRP A 37 -23.41 -4.13 -1.87
C TRP A 37 -24.77 -4.15 -1.18
N ARG A 38 -25.47 -3.00 -1.18
CA ARG A 38 -26.74 -2.80 -0.48
C ARG A 38 -26.68 -3.14 1.02
N ARG A 39 -25.49 -3.15 1.61
CA ARG A 39 -25.23 -3.58 2.99
C ARG A 39 -25.55 -5.04 3.27
N ASP A 40 -25.54 -5.86 2.22
CA ASP A 40 -25.73 -7.30 2.34
C ASP A 40 -24.36 -7.99 2.34
N ASN A 41 -23.94 -8.46 3.51
CA ASN A 41 -22.67 -9.15 3.70
C ASN A 41 -22.73 -10.64 3.35
N THR A 42 -23.90 -11.21 3.05
CA THR A 42 -23.99 -12.64 2.69
C THR A 42 -23.37 -12.95 1.34
N ASP A 43 -23.39 -11.98 0.42
CA ASP A 43 -22.83 -12.12 -0.92
C ASP A 43 -21.30 -11.93 -0.97
N GLU A 44 -20.68 -11.59 0.17
CA GLU A 44 -19.29 -11.13 0.25
C GLU A 44 -18.98 -9.97 -0.73
N PHE A 45 -17.73 -9.56 -0.82
CA PHE A 45 -17.27 -8.80 -1.99
C PHE A 45 -15.88 -9.27 -2.41
N SER A 46 -15.53 -9.08 -3.69
CA SER A 46 -14.19 -9.35 -4.18
C SER A 46 -13.66 -8.21 -5.05
N ILE A 47 -12.38 -7.92 -4.84
CA ILE A 47 -11.58 -6.99 -5.65
C ILE A 47 -10.43 -7.82 -6.21
N GLU A 48 -10.38 -7.95 -7.52
CA GLU A 48 -9.36 -8.73 -8.21
C GLU A 48 -8.49 -7.81 -9.04
N GLY A 49 -7.18 -8.08 -9.08
CA GLY A 49 -6.25 -7.35 -9.91
C GLY A 49 -5.23 -8.25 -10.57
N VAL A 50 -5.00 -8.04 -11.87
CA VAL A 50 -3.93 -8.69 -12.63
C VAL A 50 -2.74 -7.75 -12.66
N VAL A 51 -1.59 -8.23 -12.17
CA VAL A 51 -0.39 -7.41 -12.04
C VAL A 51 0.84 -8.14 -12.58
N SER A 52 1.72 -7.43 -13.28
CA SER A 52 3.11 -7.88 -13.41
C SER A 52 3.88 -7.53 -12.12
N LEU A 53 4.67 -8.46 -11.62
CA LEU A 53 5.50 -8.18 -10.43
C LEU A 53 6.70 -7.29 -10.80
N PRO A 54 7.15 -6.41 -9.89
CA PRO A 54 8.40 -5.69 -10.06
C PRO A 54 9.58 -6.65 -10.21
N VAL A 55 10.59 -6.25 -10.99
CA VAL A 55 11.82 -7.06 -11.18
C VAL A 55 12.52 -7.41 -9.86
N SER A 56 12.40 -6.56 -8.85
CA SER A 56 12.93 -6.81 -7.49
C SER A 56 12.19 -7.92 -6.72
N VAL A 57 11.05 -8.38 -7.20
CA VAL A 57 10.23 -9.40 -6.55
C VAL A 57 10.47 -10.73 -7.24
N ASP A 58 11.35 -11.54 -6.67
CA ASP A 58 11.55 -12.92 -7.11
C ASP A 58 10.33 -13.80 -6.74
N PRO A 59 9.56 -14.33 -7.70
CA PRO A 59 8.43 -15.22 -7.46
C PRO A 59 8.80 -16.55 -6.79
N ASN A 60 10.08 -16.94 -6.82
CA ASN A 60 10.57 -18.16 -6.18
C ASN A 60 11.04 -17.92 -4.74
N SER A 61 11.12 -16.66 -4.30
CA SER A 61 11.54 -16.31 -2.93
C SER A 61 10.47 -16.58 -1.86
N PHE A 62 9.39 -17.27 -2.22
CA PHE A 62 8.24 -17.55 -1.36
C PHE A 62 8.17 -19.03 -1.00
N SER A 63 7.53 -19.34 0.13
CA SER A 63 7.37 -20.72 0.61
C SER A 63 6.50 -21.58 -0.29
N VAL A 64 5.74 -20.97 -1.20
CA VAL A 64 4.88 -21.63 -2.18
C VAL A 64 5.30 -21.16 -3.58
N GLN A 65 5.38 -22.09 -4.52
CA GLN A 65 5.72 -21.80 -5.90
C GLN A 65 4.58 -21.03 -6.56
N LEU A 66 4.88 -19.83 -7.07
CA LEU A 66 3.90 -19.02 -7.78
C LEU A 66 3.95 -19.32 -9.28
N MET A 67 2.81 -19.74 -9.82
CA MET A 67 2.64 -19.96 -11.24
C MET A 67 2.12 -18.68 -11.91
N PRO A 68 2.81 -18.15 -12.94
CA PRO A 68 2.34 -17.00 -13.67
C PRO A 68 1.21 -17.37 -14.65
N TRP A 69 0.27 -16.45 -14.83
CA TRP A 69 -0.60 -16.40 -16.01
C TRP A 69 0.16 -15.73 -17.16
N ASP A 70 -0.28 -15.96 -18.40
CA ASP A 70 0.22 -15.19 -19.54
C ASP A 70 -0.71 -14.01 -19.86
N TRP A 71 -0.13 -12.86 -20.16
CA TRP A 71 -0.88 -11.66 -20.54
C TRP A 71 -1.05 -11.57 -22.05
N ASN A 72 -2.26 -11.73 -22.56
CA ASN A 72 -2.55 -11.66 -24.00
C ASN A 72 -2.77 -10.22 -24.53
N GLY A 73 -2.56 -9.20 -23.70
CA GLY A 73 -2.85 -7.81 -24.02
C GLY A 73 -4.20 -7.29 -23.50
N ALA A 74 -5.13 -8.18 -23.16
CA ALA A 74 -6.46 -7.84 -22.68
C ALA A 74 -6.83 -8.53 -21.35
N ASP A 75 -6.44 -9.78 -21.17
CA ASP A 75 -6.73 -10.61 -20.01
C ASP A 75 -5.55 -11.53 -19.64
N ALA A 76 -5.57 -12.01 -18.41
CA ALA A 76 -4.72 -13.10 -17.94
C ALA A 76 -5.31 -14.43 -18.44
N VAL A 77 -4.54 -15.17 -19.24
CA VAL A 77 -4.90 -16.45 -19.81
C VAL A 77 -3.91 -17.53 -19.39
N LEU A 78 -4.29 -18.79 -19.56
CA LEU A 78 -3.38 -19.90 -19.34
C LEU A 78 -2.18 -19.77 -20.30
N PRO A 79 -0.94 -19.97 -19.81
CA PRO A 79 0.22 -20.07 -20.70
C PRO A 79 0.03 -21.19 -21.72
N ASP A 80 0.56 -21.00 -22.93
CA ASP A 80 0.54 -22.03 -23.97
C ASP A 80 1.24 -23.31 -23.46
N ASP A 81 0.60 -24.47 -23.67
CA ASP A 81 1.23 -25.77 -23.40
C ASP A 81 2.26 -26.07 -24.50
N PRO A 82 3.56 -26.18 -24.19
CA PRO A 82 4.54 -26.53 -25.19
C PRO A 82 4.27 -27.96 -25.66
N GLN A 83 3.97 -28.12 -26.96
CA GLN A 83 3.68 -29.40 -27.62
C GLN A 83 4.77 -30.49 -27.45
N ASN A 84 5.93 -30.13 -26.87
CA ASN A 84 7.09 -30.98 -26.65
C ASN A 84 7.23 -31.52 -25.21
N GLY A 85 6.26 -31.31 -24.32
CA GLY A 85 6.29 -31.84 -22.94
C GLY A 85 7.16 -31.04 -21.97
N ASP A 86 7.48 -29.80 -22.31
CA ASP A 86 8.11 -28.84 -21.40
C ASP A 86 7.08 -28.22 -20.42
N VAL A 87 7.55 -27.52 -19.40
CA VAL A 87 6.66 -26.78 -18.48
C VAL A 87 6.09 -25.56 -19.22
N PRO A 88 4.77 -25.28 -19.14
CA PRO A 88 4.18 -24.08 -19.75
C PRO A 88 4.88 -22.80 -19.29
N GLU A 89 5.43 -22.04 -20.25
CA GLU A 89 6.16 -20.79 -19.98
C GLU A 89 5.33 -19.57 -20.40
N ALA A 90 5.06 -18.67 -19.45
CA ALA A 90 4.34 -17.44 -19.72
C ALA A 90 5.26 -16.42 -20.41
N LYS A 91 4.89 -15.99 -21.62
CA LYS A 91 5.65 -15.00 -22.41
C LYS A 91 5.64 -13.62 -21.74
N HIS A 92 4.51 -13.26 -21.12
CA HIS A 92 4.31 -12.02 -20.38
C HIS A 92 3.73 -12.36 -19.00
N PRO A 93 4.58 -12.74 -18.03
CA PRO A 93 4.13 -13.28 -16.76
C PRO A 93 3.36 -12.24 -15.93
N VAL A 94 2.13 -12.60 -15.54
CA VAL A 94 1.27 -11.80 -14.67
C VAL A 94 0.65 -12.67 -13.57
N TYR A 95 0.19 -12.02 -12.50
CA TYR A 95 -0.37 -12.68 -11.32
C TYR A 95 -1.74 -12.09 -11.02
N ARG A 96 -2.70 -12.98 -10.75
CA ARG A 96 -4.05 -12.61 -10.29
C ARG A 96 -4.06 -12.51 -8.78
N LEU A 97 -4.25 -11.30 -8.28
CA LEU A 97 -4.37 -10.97 -6.86
C LEU A 97 -5.83 -10.73 -6.52
N ARG A 98 -6.24 -11.09 -5.32
CA ARG A 98 -7.59 -10.86 -4.82
C ARG A 98 -7.57 -10.38 -3.38
N VAL A 99 -8.50 -9.50 -3.04
CA VAL A 99 -8.94 -9.28 -1.66
C VAL A 99 -10.44 -9.48 -1.58
N ARG A 100 -10.89 -10.19 -0.55
CA ARG A 100 -12.31 -10.42 -0.26
C ARG A 100 -12.68 -9.85 1.09
N GLY A 101 -13.90 -9.32 1.20
CA GLY A 101 -14.56 -9.11 2.48
C GLY A 101 -15.55 -10.24 2.73
N THR A 102 -15.35 -11.00 3.80
CA THR A 102 -16.17 -12.19 4.13
C THR A 102 -17.50 -11.79 4.77
N ALA A 103 -18.43 -12.73 4.93
CA ALA A 103 -19.68 -12.48 5.66
C ALA A 103 -19.43 -12.03 7.11
N ASP A 104 -18.32 -12.45 7.72
CA ASP A 104 -17.94 -12.10 9.09
C ASP A 104 -17.23 -10.73 9.22
N LEU A 105 -17.26 -9.90 8.16
CA LEU A 105 -16.59 -8.60 8.09
C LEU A 105 -15.06 -8.69 8.25
N GLU A 106 -14.46 -9.78 7.77
CA GLU A 106 -13.02 -9.96 7.73
C GLU A 106 -12.47 -9.80 6.32
N LEU A 107 -11.22 -9.32 6.22
CA LEU A 107 -10.51 -9.21 4.96
C LEU A 107 -9.57 -10.39 4.74
N VAL A 108 -9.69 -11.02 3.57
CA VAL A 108 -8.83 -12.13 3.15
C VAL A 108 -8.12 -11.77 1.85
N TRP A 109 -6.79 -11.83 1.86
CA TRP A 109 -5.96 -11.55 0.68
C TRP A 109 -5.42 -12.84 0.09
N GLU A 110 -5.56 -12.98 -1.23
CA GLU A 110 -5.38 -14.22 -1.98
C GLU A 110 -4.65 -13.99 -3.31
N ILE A 111 -3.97 -15.02 -3.80
CA ILE A 111 -3.41 -15.12 -5.15
C ILE A 111 -4.12 -16.29 -5.82
N ILE A 112 -4.65 -16.06 -7.02
CA ILE A 112 -5.32 -17.08 -7.83
C ILE A 112 -4.31 -17.60 -8.85
N GLN A 113 -4.02 -18.89 -8.78
CA GLN A 113 -3.11 -19.57 -9.70
C GLN A 113 -3.83 -19.99 -11.00
N PRO A 114 -3.09 -20.26 -12.09
CA PRO A 114 -3.65 -20.76 -13.36
C PRO A 114 -4.51 -22.02 -13.23
N ASP A 115 -4.22 -22.88 -12.24
CA ASP A 115 -5.02 -24.08 -11.92
C ASP A 115 -6.23 -23.78 -11.03
N GLU A 116 -6.56 -22.49 -10.84
CA GLU A 116 -7.60 -21.95 -9.96
C GLU A 116 -7.38 -22.24 -8.46
N SER A 117 -6.21 -22.77 -8.08
CA SER A 117 -5.85 -22.91 -6.67
C SER A 117 -5.58 -21.54 -6.04
N ILE A 118 -5.81 -21.46 -4.73
CA ILE A 118 -5.74 -20.21 -3.97
C ILE A 118 -4.56 -20.26 -3.01
N ILE A 119 -3.70 -19.26 -3.06
CA ILE A 119 -2.57 -19.08 -2.14
C ILE A 119 -2.80 -17.82 -1.30
N ALA A 120 -2.42 -17.87 -0.02
CA ALA A 120 -2.46 -16.70 0.85
C ALA A 120 -1.53 -15.58 0.35
N PHE A 121 -2.08 -14.39 0.13
CA PHE A 121 -1.32 -13.21 -0.26
C PHE A 121 -0.80 -12.48 0.98
N SER A 122 0.32 -12.97 1.49
CA SER A 122 0.90 -12.51 2.76
C SER A 122 1.23 -11.00 2.77
N ALA A 123 1.20 -10.39 3.96
CA ALA A 123 1.60 -9.00 4.15
C ALA A 123 3.05 -8.75 3.72
N ALA A 124 3.94 -9.75 3.91
CA ALA A 124 5.32 -9.69 3.45
C ALA A 124 5.44 -9.63 1.93
N PHE A 125 4.61 -10.39 1.20
CA PHE A 125 4.54 -10.29 -0.26
C PHE A 125 4.03 -8.90 -0.67
N ARG A 126 2.90 -8.45 -0.10
CA ARG A 126 2.32 -7.13 -0.41
C ARG A 126 3.29 -5.98 -0.14
N LYS A 127 4.13 -6.09 0.89
CA LYS A 127 5.24 -5.14 1.15
C LYS A 127 6.23 -5.07 -0.01
N LYS A 128 6.57 -6.19 -0.65
CA LYS A 128 7.52 -6.23 -1.78
C LYS A 128 6.98 -5.55 -3.05
N ILE A 129 5.66 -5.58 -3.28
CA ILE A 129 5.03 -4.82 -4.39
C ILE A 129 5.21 -3.31 -4.19
N GLY A 130 5.12 -2.87 -2.93
CA GLY A 130 5.53 -1.52 -2.58
C GLY A 130 4.52 -0.45 -2.98
N LEU A 131 3.24 -0.65 -2.66
CA LEU A 131 2.19 0.36 -2.82
C LEU A 131 2.55 1.67 -2.09
N ILE A 132 2.30 2.79 -2.75
CA ILE A 132 2.38 4.15 -2.20
C ILE A 132 1.05 4.81 -2.48
N ARG A 133 0.37 5.29 -1.44
CA ARG A 133 -0.97 5.86 -1.56
C ARG A 133 -0.95 7.29 -1.07
N LEU A 134 -1.08 8.24 -1.99
CA LEU A 134 -1.27 9.65 -1.70
C LEU A 134 -2.76 9.96 -1.81
N SER A 135 -3.53 9.61 -0.77
CA SER A 135 -4.96 9.89 -0.75
C SER A 135 -5.27 11.35 -0.39
N ALA A 136 -6.51 11.76 -0.62
CA ALA A 136 -7.03 13.02 -0.13
C ALA A 136 -7.11 13.06 1.42
N ASP A 137 -7.47 11.93 2.05
CA ASP A 137 -7.69 11.86 3.49
C ASP A 137 -6.64 10.99 4.22
N ASP A 138 -5.39 10.94 3.73
CA ASP A 138 -4.33 10.17 4.40
C ASP A 138 -3.88 10.87 5.70
N ARG A 139 -4.71 10.80 6.73
CA ARG A 139 -4.48 11.37 8.06
C ARG A 139 -3.30 10.73 8.79
N ASN A 140 -2.88 9.55 8.33
CA ASN A 140 -1.86 8.77 9.02
C ASN A 140 -0.44 9.06 8.54
N ASP A 141 -0.28 9.80 7.42
CA ASP A 141 1.03 10.12 6.81
C ASP A 141 1.96 8.90 6.82
N ARG A 142 1.42 7.73 6.45
CA ARG A 142 2.03 6.42 6.73
C ARG A 142 3.42 6.31 6.12
N ASP A 143 3.60 6.86 4.93
CA ASP A 143 4.84 6.81 4.17
C ASP A 143 5.97 7.67 4.76
N LEU A 144 5.65 8.58 5.70
CA LEU A 144 6.62 9.38 6.45
C LEU A 144 6.99 8.75 7.81
N ARG A 145 6.43 7.58 8.14
CA ARG A 145 6.63 6.88 9.41
C ARG A 145 7.23 5.49 9.20
N LEU A 146 7.87 4.95 10.24
CA LEU A 146 8.48 3.62 10.24
C LEU A 146 7.44 2.52 10.50
N VAL A 147 6.38 2.52 9.68
CA VAL A 147 5.30 1.54 9.69
C VAL A 147 5.61 0.43 8.70
N PHE A 148 5.20 -0.80 8.99
CA PHE A 148 5.44 -1.93 8.09
C PHE A 148 4.92 -1.65 6.65
N GLY A 149 5.82 -1.81 5.68
CA GLY A 149 5.56 -1.63 4.27
C GLY A 149 5.36 -0.18 3.83
N SER A 150 5.61 0.81 4.69
CA SER A 150 5.66 2.22 4.28
C SER A 150 6.83 2.49 3.32
N ALA A 151 6.80 3.62 2.61
CA ALA A 151 7.93 4.05 1.80
C ALA A 151 9.21 4.17 2.63
N LEU A 152 9.14 4.75 3.84
CA LEU A 152 10.30 4.85 4.74
C LEU A 152 10.84 3.50 5.22
N ASP A 153 9.97 2.55 5.58
CA ASP A 153 10.37 1.19 5.99
C ASP A 153 11.06 0.44 4.85
N ARG A 154 10.65 0.68 3.60
CA ARG A 154 11.29 0.12 2.41
C ARG A 154 12.60 0.81 2.05
N LEU A 155 12.66 2.14 2.15
CA LEU A 155 13.88 2.92 1.90
C LEU A 155 15.03 2.46 2.81
N LEU A 156 14.74 2.23 4.09
CA LEU A 156 15.76 1.79 5.04
C LEU A 156 16.19 0.32 4.83
N ALA A 157 15.31 -0.51 4.26
CA ALA A 157 15.57 -1.92 3.93
C ALA A 157 16.23 -2.77 5.04
N ASP A 158 16.04 -2.40 6.31
CA ASP A 158 16.72 -3.02 7.45
C ASP A 158 15.72 -3.80 8.32
N PRO A 159 15.68 -5.14 8.23
CA PRO A 159 14.76 -5.95 9.03
C PRO A 159 15.06 -5.91 10.54
N ALA A 160 16.30 -5.61 10.94
CA ALA A 160 16.73 -5.56 12.33
C ALA A 160 16.46 -4.21 13.00
N ILE A 161 16.13 -3.16 12.23
CA ILE A 161 15.97 -1.80 12.77
C ILE A 161 14.95 -1.73 13.92
N LYS A 162 13.82 -2.44 13.79
CA LYS A 162 12.76 -2.46 14.81
C LYS A 162 13.26 -3.10 16.11
N ALA A 163 14.03 -4.18 16.02
CA ALA A 163 14.62 -4.84 17.19
C ALA A 163 15.64 -3.93 17.88
N ARG A 164 16.49 -3.25 17.11
CA ARG A 164 17.48 -2.29 17.67
C ARG A 164 16.79 -1.09 18.32
N ILE A 165 15.73 -0.57 17.72
CA ILE A 165 14.90 0.49 18.30
C ILE A 165 14.25 0.02 19.59
N ALA A 166 13.58 -1.14 19.56
CA ALA A 166 12.92 -1.70 20.73
C ALA A 166 13.90 -1.89 21.90
N LYS A 167 15.12 -2.37 21.62
CA LYS A 167 16.18 -2.48 22.61
C LYS A 167 16.55 -1.11 23.21
N LYS A 168 16.84 -0.11 22.38
CA LYS A 168 17.16 1.25 22.85
C LYS A 168 16.04 1.88 23.68
N VAL A 169 14.80 1.61 23.32
CA VAL A 169 13.62 2.12 24.02
C VAL A 169 13.40 1.40 25.36
N ALA A 170 13.60 0.08 25.40
CA ALA A 170 13.48 -0.71 26.62
C ALA A 170 14.57 -0.38 27.66
N GLU A 171 15.72 0.14 27.23
CA GLU A 171 16.80 0.60 28.11
C GLU A 171 16.52 1.97 28.77
N GLN A 172 15.49 2.71 28.34
CA GLN A 172 15.16 4.02 28.91
C GLN A 172 14.41 3.90 30.24
N ASP A 173 14.93 4.58 31.26
CA ASP A 173 14.32 4.72 32.58
C ASP A 173 13.62 6.08 32.68
N PHE A 174 12.29 6.04 32.81
CA PHE A 174 11.43 7.23 32.93
C PHE A 174 11.07 7.55 34.38
N SER A 175 11.66 6.86 35.36
CA SER A 175 11.36 7.11 36.78
C SER A 175 11.76 8.53 37.22
N GLY A 176 12.67 9.20 36.50
CA GLY A 176 13.02 10.62 36.71
C GLY A 176 12.16 11.61 35.93
N ALA A 177 11.28 11.15 35.03
CA ALA A 177 10.37 12.01 34.28
C ALA A 177 9.10 12.35 35.08
N VAL A 178 8.84 11.61 36.17
CA VAL A 178 7.81 11.96 37.14
C VAL A 178 8.35 12.97 38.15
N GLY A 179 7.50 13.91 38.59
CA GLY A 179 7.87 14.85 39.65
C GLY A 179 8.07 14.15 41.01
N ASP A 180 8.59 14.88 41.99
CA ASP A 180 9.00 14.35 43.31
C ASP A 180 7.93 13.50 44.01
N ALA A 181 6.65 13.86 43.88
CA ALA A 181 5.54 13.09 44.42
C ALA A 181 5.43 11.69 43.78
N GLY A 182 5.64 11.59 42.47
CA GLY A 182 5.62 10.31 41.75
C GLY A 182 6.79 9.41 42.14
N VAL A 183 7.98 9.99 42.36
CA VAL A 183 9.16 9.25 42.85
C VAL A 183 8.88 8.62 44.22
N LYS A 184 8.26 9.36 45.14
CA LYS A 184 7.87 8.82 46.46
C LYS A 184 6.87 7.68 46.34
N VAL A 185 5.84 7.83 45.51
CA VAL A 185 4.83 6.78 45.27
C VAL A 185 5.48 5.50 44.72
N LEU A 186 6.41 5.62 43.76
CA LEU A 186 7.13 4.46 43.23
C LEU A 186 8.00 3.79 44.30
N GLY A 187 8.67 4.56 45.15
CA GLY A 187 9.46 4.03 46.27
C GLY A 187 8.60 3.29 47.31
N GLU A 188 7.44 3.84 47.67
CA GLU A 188 6.49 3.17 48.57
C GLU A 188 5.94 1.88 47.97
N LEU A 189 5.63 1.88 46.67
CA LEU A 189 5.23 0.68 45.96
C LEU A 189 6.33 -0.39 46.00
N ASP A 190 7.58 0.01 45.76
CA ASP A 190 8.72 -0.91 45.78
C ASP A 190 8.90 -1.59 47.13
N LEU A 191 8.77 -0.83 48.23
CA LEU A 191 8.80 -1.37 49.59
C LEU A 191 7.68 -2.38 49.83
N ARG A 192 6.47 -2.11 49.35
CA ARG A 192 5.33 -3.03 49.46
C ARG A 192 5.54 -4.31 48.65
N LEU A 193 6.05 -4.20 47.43
CA LEU A 193 6.35 -5.37 46.59
C LEU A 193 7.41 -6.25 47.26
N LYS A 194 8.47 -5.63 47.79
CA LYS A 194 9.50 -6.35 48.55
C LYS A 194 8.94 -7.03 49.79
N ALA A 195 8.07 -6.35 50.55
CA ALA A 195 7.41 -6.94 51.73
C ALA A 195 6.50 -8.13 51.37
N ALA A 196 5.91 -8.11 50.17
CA ALA A 196 5.12 -9.21 49.63
C ALA A 196 5.96 -10.31 48.95
N SER A 197 7.30 -10.26 49.02
CA SER A 197 8.20 -11.18 48.32
C SER A 197 8.00 -11.22 46.80
N LEU A 198 7.62 -10.07 46.22
CA LEU A 198 7.52 -9.86 44.78
C LEU A 198 8.80 -9.21 44.24
N PRO A 199 9.05 -9.25 42.91
CA PRO A 199 10.15 -8.52 42.29
C PRO A 199 10.13 -7.03 42.67
N SER A 200 11.26 -6.54 43.20
CA SER A 200 11.47 -5.15 43.62
C SER A 200 12.57 -4.50 42.78
N GLY A 201 12.83 -3.21 43.00
CA GLY A 201 13.58 -2.34 42.09
C GLY A 201 12.72 -1.83 40.94
N VAL A 202 11.42 -1.54 41.18
CA VAL A 202 10.51 -1.11 40.11
C VAL A 202 10.91 0.22 39.51
N LYS A 203 10.80 0.30 38.18
CA LYS A 203 11.12 1.47 37.37
C LYS A 203 10.06 1.68 36.31
N LEU A 204 9.89 2.92 35.88
CA LEU A 204 9.08 3.23 34.71
C LEU A 204 9.92 3.03 33.46
N GLY A 205 9.47 2.18 32.56
CA GLY A 205 10.11 1.91 31.27
C GLY A 205 9.10 1.85 30.14
N LEU A 206 9.55 2.04 28.91
CA LEU A 206 8.72 1.78 27.74
C LEU A 206 8.78 0.28 27.41
N THR A 207 7.63 -0.39 27.50
CA THR A 207 7.45 -1.77 27.04
C THR A 207 6.75 -1.79 25.69
N SER A 208 7.11 -2.74 24.83
CA SER A 208 6.54 -2.92 23.50
C SER A 208 5.30 -3.82 23.46
N SER A 209 4.74 -4.22 24.62
CA SER A 209 3.62 -5.16 24.68
C SER A 209 2.26 -4.52 24.38
N GLN A 210 1.45 -5.26 23.59
CA GLN A 210 0.05 -5.05 23.17
C GLN A 210 -0.41 -3.58 23.06
N GLY A 211 -0.33 -3.02 21.85
CA GLY A 211 -0.79 -1.67 21.56
C GLY A 211 -0.21 -1.10 20.27
N LEU A 212 -0.10 0.23 20.19
CA LEU A 212 0.54 0.93 19.08
C LEU A 212 2.00 0.49 18.93
N SER A 213 2.39 0.11 17.71
CA SER A 213 3.79 -0.19 17.40
C SER A 213 4.68 1.02 17.69
N ILE A 214 5.79 0.84 18.42
CA ILE A 214 6.82 1.89 18.63
C ILE A 214 7.28 2.48 17.28
N GLY A 215 7.34 1.66 16.22
CA GLY A 215 7.66 2.13 14.87
C GLY A 215 6.68 3.17 14.33
N ALA A 216 5.41 3.12 14.74
CA ALA A 216 4.39 4.11 14.35
C ALA A 216 4.60 5.47 15.02
N LEU A 217 5.40 5.55 16.10
CA LEU A 217 5.82 6.80 16.74
C LEU A 217 7.09 7.38 16.10
N ILE A 218 7.77 6.61 15.25
CA ILE A 218 9.00 7.02 14.59
C ILE A 218 8.64 7.53 13.21
N GLY A 219 8.94 8.80 12.96
CA GLY A 219 8.78 9.44 11.67
C GLY A 219 9.94 10.34 11.33
N LEU A 220 9.97 10.80 10.09
CA LEU A 220 10.97 11.76 9.65
C LEU A 220 10.79 13.10 10.37
N LEU A 221 11.88 13.60 10.94
CA LEU A 221 11.97 14.95 11.47
C LEU A 221 12.82 15.80 10.51
N ALA A 222 12.38 17.02 10.24
CA ALA A 222 13.13 17.99 9.47
C ALA A 222 13.49 19.19 10.33
N ASN A 223 14.68 19.75 10.11
CA ASN A 223 15.13 20.94 10.80
C ASN A 223 14.36 22.17 10.29
N ARG A 224 13.83 22.95 11.23
CA ARG A 224 13.34 24.30 11.00
C ARG A 224 13.90 25.20 12.11
N ASP A 225 14.76 26.13 11.72
CA ASP A 225 15.35 27.12 12.64
C ASP A 225 16.05 26.50 13.86
N GLY A 226 16.73 25.36 13.66
CA GLY A 226 17.45 24.63 14.70
C GLY A 226 16.61 23.61 15.48
N VAL A 227 15.31 23.52 15.20
CA VAL A 227 14.38 22.61 15.87
C VAL A 227 13.99 21.45 14.94
N ALA A 228 14.10 20.22 15.45
CA ALA A 228 13.64 19.03 14.74
C ALA A 228 12.11 18.91 14.86
N LEU A 229 11.39 19.11 13.75
CA LEU A 229 9.93 19.03 13.69
C LEU A 229 9.48 17.84 12.83
N PRO A 230 8.44 17.09 13.24
CA PRO A 230 7.92 15.99 12.43
C PRO A 230 7.45 16.45 11.05
N LEU A 231 7.87 15.78 9.98
CA LEU A 231 7.39 16.11 8.63
C LEU A 231 5.87 16.00 8.51
N THR A 232 5.23 15.18 9.34
CA THR A 232 3.76 15.05 9.42
C THR A 232 3.05 16.32 9.88
N SER A 233 3.75 17.26 10.54
CA SER A 233 3.21 18.57 10.92
C SER A 233 3.32 19.63 9.83
N TRP A 234 3.89 19.30 8.67
CA TRP A 234 4.06 20.25 7.56
C TRP A 234 2.81 20.28 6.67
N GLY A 235 2.72 21.32 5.82
CA GLY A 235 1.60 21.47 4.88
C GLY A 235 1.49 20.28 3.92
N ALA A 236 0.25 19.96 3.52
CA ALA A 236 -0.08 18.76 2.72
C ALA A 236 0.78 18.61 1.45
N GLY A 237 1.08 19.71 0.76
CA GLY A 237 1.94 19.68 -0.43
C GLY A 237 3.37 19.24 -0.13
N THR A 238 3.96 19.69 0.99
CA THR A 238 5.30 19.25 1.39
C THR A 238 5.32 17.78 1.79
N LYS A 239 4.28 17.32 2.51
CA LYS A 239 4.16 15.90 2.90
C LYS A 239 4.08 14.97 1.69
N ARG A 240 3.26 15.33 0.70
CA ARG A 240 3.12 14.58 -0.57
C ARG A 240 4.43 14.51 -1.35
N MET A 241 5.13 15.64 -1.49
CA MET A 241 6.43 15.67 -2.15
C MET A 241 7.47 14.83 -1.41
N ALA A 242 7.54 14.93 -0.08
CA ALA A 242 8.47 14.13 0.72
C ALA A 242 8.20 12.62 0.56
N ALA A 243 6.94 12.19 0.62
CA ALA A 243 6.58 10.79 0.41
C ALA A 243 7.03 10.27 -0.98
N LEU A 244 6.93 11.11 -2.01
CA LEU A 244 7.36 10.75 -3.37
C LEU A 244 8.86 10.75 -3.56
N GLU A 245 9.58 11.65 -2.90
CA GLU A 245 11.04 11.62 -2.92
C GLU A 245 11.57 10.37 -2.22
N ILE A 246 10.97 9.97 -1.09
CA ILE A 246 11.28 8.69 -0.42
C ILE A 246 10.98 7.51 -1.35
N ALA A 247 9.84 7.55 -2.05
CA ALA A 247 9.48 6.57 -3.05
C ALA A 247 10.52 6.44 -4.16
N ALA A 248 10.92 7.57 -4.74
CA ALA A 248 11.87 7.65 -5.84
C ALA A 248 13.29 7.24 -5.41
N ALA A 249 13.67 7.53 -4.16
CA ALA A 249 14.97 7.15 -3.60
C ALA A 249 15.07 5.66 -3.23
N THR A 250 13.94 4.96 -3.10
CA THR A 250 13.93 3.52 -2.83
C THR A 250 14.35 2.77 -4.10
N GLN A 251 15.60 2.26 -4.13
CA GLN A 251 16.19 1.65 -5.33
C GLN A 251 15.44 0.38 -5.83
N ALA A 252 15.33 0.29 -7.17
CA ALA A 252 15.19 -0.91 -8.00
C ALA A 252 13.87 -1.73 -8.01
N GLY A 253 12.73 -1.16 -7.62
CA GLY A 253 11.43 -1.80 -7.83
C GLY A 253 10.37 -0.84 -8.39
N SER A 254 9.62 -1.28 -9.39
CA SER A 254 8.41 -0.57 -9.85
C SER A 254 7.38 -0.55 -8.71
N SER A 255 7.39 0.50 -7.89
CA SER A 255 6.35 0.72 -6.88
C SER A 255 5.04 1.11 -7.56
N VAL A 256 3.92 0.58 -7.06
CA VAL A 256 2.59 1.02 -7.50
C VAL A 256 2.25 2.30 -6.73
N THR A 257 2.23 3.44 -7.42
CA THR A 257 1.85 4.73 -6.82
C THR A 257 0.43 5.11 -7.22
N VAL A 258 -0.42 5.31 -6.22
CA VAL A 258 -1.81 5.75 -6.38
C VAL A 258 -1.94 7.14 -5.78
N ILE A 259 -2.44 8.09 -6.56
CA ILE A 259 -2.60 9.49 -6.14
C ILE A 259 -4.05 9.88 -6.38
N ASP A 260 -4.74 10.28 -5.32
CA ASP A 260 -6.05 10.90 -5.42
C ASP A 260 -5.95 12.42 -5.27
N GLU A 261 -6.76 13.13 -6.06
CA GLU A 261 -6.76 14.60 -6.17
C GLU A 261 -5.33 15.17 -6.23
N VAL A 262 -4.62 14.89 -7.32
CA VAL A 262 -3.21 15.25 -7.50
C VAL A 262 -2.95 16.74 -7.31
N GLU A 263 -3.94 17.58 -7.59
CA GLU A 263 -3.93 19.03 -7.45
C GLU A 263 -4.09 19.52 -6.00
N ARG A 264 -4.65 18.70 -5.10
CA ARG A 264 -5.02 19.19 -3.76
C ARG A 264 -3.80 19.49 -2.91
N GLY A 265 -3.80 20.66 -2.27
CA GLY A 265 -2.74 21.08 -1.35
C GLY A 265 -1.40 21.38 -2.03
N LEU A 266 -1.35 21.46 -3.37
CA LEU A 266 -0.18 21.84 -4.14
C LEU A 266 -0.43 23.13 -4.91
N GLU A 267 0.48 24.08 -4.79
CA GLU A 267 0.52 25.25 -5.65
C GLU A 267 0.86 24.83 -7.10
N PRO A 268 0.44 25.60 -8.13
CA PRO A 268 0.63 25.22 -9.53
C PRO A 268 2.08 24.88 -9.91
N TYR A 269 3.07 25.56 -9.33
CA TYR A 269 4.48 25.26 -9.55
C TYR A 269 4.86 23.86 -9.01
N ARG A 270 4.43 23.53 -7.78
CA ARG A 270 4.72 22.23 -7.16
C ARG A 270 3.99 21.09 -7.86
N LEU A 271 2.78 21.33 -8.37
CA LEU A 271 2.07 20.35 -9.21
C LEU A 271 2.85 20.02 -10.49
N ARG A 272 3.45 21.03 -11.14
CA ARG A 272 4.31 20.79 -12.31
C ARG A 272 5.57 20.00 -11.96
N GLN A 273 6.21 20.33 -10.84
CA GLN A 273 7.37 19.59 -10.35
C GLN A 273 7.01 18.12 -10.06
N LEU A 274 5.88 17.89 -9.38
CA LEU A 274 5.33 16.56 -9.12
C LEU A 274 5.12 15.76 -10.41
N ILE A 275 4.43 16.34 -11.40
CA ILE A 275 4.20 15.67 -12.69
C ILE A 275 5.54 15.40 -13.40
N GLY A 276 6.53 16.29 -13.26
CA GLY A 276 7.90 16.11 -13.74
C GLY A 276 8.54 14.85 -13.15
N ILE A 277 8.56 14.75 -11.81
CA ILE A 277 9.07 13.58 -11.07
C ILE A 277 8.33 12.31 -11.50
N LEU A 278 7.00 12.36 -11.61
CA LEU A 278 6.21 11.19 -12.01
C LEU A 278 6.57 10.71 -13.42
N LYS A 279 6.83 11.64 -14.35
CA LYS A 279 7.26 11.30 -15.71
C LYS A 279 8.69 10.79 -15.78
N SER A 280 9.63 11.38 -15.04
CA SER A 280 11.03 10.95 -15.06
C SER A 280 11.24 9.61 -14.36
N THR A 281 10.59 9.41 -13.22
CA THR A 281 10.78 8.24 -12.35
C THR A 281 9.95 7.04 -12.80
N PHE A 282 8.75 7.26 -13.36
CA PHE A 282 7.81 6.18 -13.72
C PHE A 282 7.47 6.14 -15.22
N GLY A 283 8.08 6.99 -16.05
CA GLY A 283 7.91 7.01 -17.51
C GLY A 283 9.05 6.38 -18.30
N GLN A 284 10.17 6.04 -17.66
CA GLN A 284 11.29 5.30 -18.28
C GLN A 284 10.96 3.79 -18.31
N SER A 285 9.98 3.38 -19.14
CA SER A 285 9.91 2.00 -19.60
C SER A 285 10.99 1.81 -20.66
N SER A 286 12.00 0.99 -20.39
CA SER A 286 13.01 0.61 -21.39
C SER A 286 12.35 0.21 -22.73
N PRO A 287 12.90 0.61 -23.88
CA PRO A 287 12.32 0.34 -25.21
C PRO A 287 12.27 -1.16 -25.62
N HIS A 288 12.59 -2.08 -24.70
CA HIS A 288 12.57 -3.54 -24.91
C HIS A 288 11.65 -4.31 -23.96
N THR A 289 10.83 -3.64 -23.15
CA THR A 289 9.88 -4.32 -22.27
C THR A 289 8.47 -3.82 -22.54
N ALA A 290 7.57 -4.71 -22.95
CA ALA A 290 6.14 -4.41 -23.04
C ALA A 290 5.67 -3.79 -21.72
N PRO A 291 4.81 -2.77 -21.75
CA PRO A 291 4.50 -2.02 -20.54
C PRO A 291 3.72 -2.89 -19.55
N SER A 292 4.17 -2.91 -18.29
CA SER A 292 3.61 -3.71 -17.19
C SER A 292 2.08 -3.59 -17.08
N PRO A 293 1.32 -4.66 -17.32
CA PRO A 293 -0.13 -4.64 -17.18
C PRO A 293 -0.52 -4.53 -15.70
N PHE A 294 -1.46 -3.62 -15.41
CA PHE A 294 -2.13 -3.53 -14.12
C PHE A 294 -3.62 -3.36 -14.39
N ASN A 295 -4.44 -4.39 -14.12
CA ASN A 295 -5.88 -4.33 -14.38
C ASN A 295 -6.63 -4.68 -13.10
N VAL A 296 -7.71 -3.97 -12.81
CA VAL A 296 -8.41 -4.10 -11.53
C VAL A 296 -9.90 -4.27 -11.80
N ARG A 297 -10.40 -5.47 -11.53
CA ARG A 297 -11.81 -5.81 -11.62
C ARG A 297 -12.44 -5.69 -10.23
N LEU A 298 -13.47 -4.86 -10.12
CA LEU A 298 -14.30 -4.79 -8.93
C LEU A 298 -15.54 -5.64 -9.19
N THR A 299 -15.75 -6.65 -8.37
CA THR A 299 -16.95 -7.48 -8.42
C THR A 299 -17.72 -7.34 -7.11
N PRO A 300 -18.53 -6.27 -6.99
CA PRO A 300 -19.84 -6.41 -6.38
C PRO A 300 -20.78 -6.97 -7.46
N THR A 301 -21.91 -7.54 -7.05
CA THR A 301 -23.03 -7.96 -7.92
C THR A 301 -23.61 -6.81 -8.81
N SER A 302 -22.93 -5.65 -8.90
CA SER A 302 -23.21 -4.46 -9.70
C SER A 302 -22.18 -4.12 -10.80
N GLY A 303 -21.24 -5.00 -11.15
CA GLY A 303 -20.61 -5.04 -12.49
C GLY A 303 -19.71 -3.86 -12.92
N ILE A 304 -18.76 -3.39 -12.08
CA ILE A 304 -17.75 -2.39 -12.48
C ILE A 304 -16.40 -3.05 -12.76
N SER A 305 -16.15 -3.45 -14.01
CA SER A 305 -14.81 -3.89 -14.45
C SER A 305 -13.98 -2.69 -14.92
N THR A 306 -12.75 -2.49 -14.40
CA THR A 306 -11.85 -1.40 -14.81
C THR A 306 -10.49 -1.87 -15.34
N GLN A 307 -10.21 -1.59 -16.62
CA GLN A 307 -8.93 -1.92 -17.25
C GLN A 307 -7.97 -0.72 -17.19
N LEU A 308 -6.80 -0.85 -16.58
CA LEU A 308 -5.80 0.22 -16.38
C LEU A 308 -4.54 -0.05 -17.24
N VAL A 309 -4.69 0.04 -18.56
CA VAL A 309 -3.57 -0.21 -19.49
C VAL A 309 -2.59 0.97 -19.53
N PRO A 310 -1.26 0.74 -19.52
CA PRO A 310 -0.28 1.80 -19.71
C PRO A 310 -0.56 2.62 -20.98
N SER A 311 -0.58 3.95 -20.83
CA SER A 311 -0.92 4.93 -21.88
C SER A 311 -2.42 5.17 -22.13
N ALA A 312 -3.32 4.58 -21.34
CA ALA A 312 -4.75 4.85 -21.44
C ALA A 312 -5.19 6.02 -20.55
N ARG A 313 -5.94 6.97 -21.13
CA ARG A 313 -6.80 7.88 -20.37
C ARG A 313 -8.11 7.14 -20.08
N LEU A 314 -8.44 6.92 -18.81
CA LEU A 314 -9.76 6.43 -18.42
C LEU A 314 -10.67 7.61 -18.12
N ILE A 315 -11.78 7.69 -18.86
CA ILE A 315 -12.89 8.60 -18.55
C ILE A 315 -14.02 7.76 -17.99
N THR A 316 -14.36 7.97 -16.73
CA THR A 316 -15.52 7.36 -16.08
C THR A 316 -16.74 8.27 -16.28
N ARG A 317 -17.81 7.76 -16.91
CA ARG A 317 -19.12 8.42 -16.99
C ARG A 317 -20.17 7.46 -16.42
N ARG A 318 -20.96 7.94 -15.45
CA ARG A 318 -22.11 7.20 -14.92
C ARG A 318 -23.27 7.35 -15.91
N SER A 319 -23.61 6.26 -16.60
CA SER A 319 -24.82 6.15 -17.42
C SER A 319 -26.01 5.79 -16.51
N PRO A 320 -27.21 6.37 -16.71
CA PRO A 320 -28.40 6.05 -15.91
C PRO A 320 -29.01 4.66 -16.20
N LEU A 321 -28.38 3.84 -17.06
CA LEU A 321 -28.75 2.44 -17.30
C LEU A 321 -27.55 1.54 -16.93
N SER A 322 -27.86 0.36 -16.41
CA SER A 322 -27.09 -0.60 -15.58
C SER A 322 -25.73 -1.12 -16.10
N SER A 323 -24.93 -0.29 -16.74
CA SER A 323 -23.57 -0.61 -17.19
C SER A 323 -22.72 0.66 -17.16
N SER A 324 -21.74 0.71 -16.28
CA SER A 324 -20.62 1.66 -16.40
C SER A 324 -19.75 1.19 -17.57
N ALA A 325 -19.88 1.86 -18.71
CA ALA A 325 -19.05 1.57 -19.88
C ALA A 325 -17.73 2.36 -19.81
N ILE A 326 -16.61 1.64 -19.85
CA ILE A 326 -15.28 2.20 -20.04
C ILE A 326 -15.02 2.30 -21.54
N ARG A 327 -14.83 3.53 -22.05
CA ARG A 327 -14.47 3.74 -23.46
C ARG A 327 -13.01 4.18 -23.58
N ARG A 328 -12.25 3.41 -24.36
CA ARG A 328 -10.97 3.82 -24.94
C ARG A 328 -11.26 4.87 -26.02
N LEU A 329 -10.74 6.08 -25.88
CA LEU A 329 -10.77 7.09 -26.96
C LEU A 329 -9.39 7.09 -27.64
N SER A 330 -9.32 6.53 -28.85
CA SER A 330 -8.23 6.77 -29.79
C SER A 330 -8.49 8.09 -30.51
N TRP A 331 -7.61 9.08 -30.34
CA TRP A 331 -7.57 10.21 -31.26
C TRP A 331 -6.90 9.76 -32.57
N PRO A 332 -7.41 10.17 -33.75
CA PRO A 332 -6.67 10.00 -34.98
C PRO A 332 -5.42 10.87 -34.90
N ASN A 333 -4.26 10.29 -35.23
CA ASN A 333 -3.03 11.05 -35.45
C ASN A 333 -3.32 12.16 -36.48
N SER A 334 -3.49 13.40 -36.02
CA SER A 334 -3.52 14.55 -36.91
C SER A 334 -2.08 14.91 -37.26
N ARG A 335 -1.67 14.36 -38.42
CA ARG A 335 -0.79 14.89 -39.48
C ARG A 335 0.47 15.69 -39.12
N SER A 336 1.57 15.19 -39.72
CA SER A 336 2.79 15.85 -40.23
C SER A 336 3.58 16.72 -39.27
#